data_AF-A0A9R1ADT0-F1
#
_entry.id   AF-A0A9R1ADT0-F1
#
_cell.length_a   1.000
_cell.length_b   1.000
_cell.length_c   1.000
_cell.angle_alpha   90.00
_cell.angle_beta   90.00
_cell.angle_gamma   90.00
#
_symmetry.space_group_name_H-M   'P 1'
#
loop_
_entity.id
_entity.type
_entity.pdbx_description
1 polymer ?
#
loop_
_entity_poly.entity_id
_entity_poly.type
_entity_poly.pdbx_seq_one_letter_code
_entity_poly.pdbx_strand_id
1 'polypeptide(L)'
;MGPVSVARRELSSRAWSLSSPVSPQPRYGSIVTVLSIDGGGVRGIIPGTILAFLEEKLQELDGPDVRIADYFDVVAGTSTGGLVAAMLTAPNTEGRPLFAAKDVNKFYLEHCPNIFPAVW
;
A
#
# COMPACT_ATOMS: atom_id res chain seq x y z
N MET A 1 -25.72 -53.82 -30.34
CA MET A 1 -25.25 -53.07 -29.15
C MET A 1 -23.97 -52.37 -29.54
N GLY A 2 -24.01 -51.05 -29.74
CA GLY A 2 -22.84 -50.25 -30.14
C GLY A 2 -22.00 -49.85 -28.93
N PRO A 3 -20.69 -49.61 -29.10
CA PRO A 3 -19.85 -49.14 -28.00
C PRO A 3 -20.24 -47.70 -27.61
N VAL A 4 -20.31 -47.47 -26.30
CA VAL A 4 -20.60 -46.18 -25.67
C VAL A 4 -19.44 -45.23 -25.96
N SER A 5 -19.72 -44.11 -26.62
CA SER A 5 -18.77 -43.00 -26.81
C SER A 5 -18.43 -42.39 -25.45
N VAL A 6 -17.17 -42.56 -25.02
CA VAL A 6 -16.61 -41.77 -23.93
C VAL A 6 -16.34 -40.39 -24.50
N ALA A 7 -17.18 -39.42 -24.15
CA ALA A 7 -16.95 -38.01 -24.43
C ALA A 7 -15.61 -37.60 -23.80
N ARG A 8 -14.57 -37.50 -24.63
CA ARG A 8 -13.30 -36.87 -24.29
C ARG A 8 -13.65 -35.41 -24.01
N ARG A 9 -13.66 -35.02 -22.72
CA ARG A 9 -13.73 -33.60 -22.34
C ARG A 9 -12.57 -32.91 -23.04
N GLU A 10 -12.87 -32.16 -24.10
CA GLU A 10 -11.98 -31.15 -24.61
C GLU A 10 -11.78 -30.14 -23.48
N LEU A 11 -10.65 -30.25 -22.80
CA LEU A 11 -10.09 -29.15 -22.04
C LEU A 11 -9.72 -28.08 -23.07
N SER A 12 -10.75 -27.31 -23.45
CA SER A 12 -10.62 -26.11 -24.26
C SER A 12 -9.46 -25.31 -23.72
N SER A 13 -8.50 -25.10 -24.60
CA SER A 13 -7.22 -24.40 -24.48
C SER A 13 -7.35 -22.92 -24.14
N ARG A 14 -8.20 -22.57 -23.17
CA ARG A 14 -8.15 -21.30 -22.44
C ARG A 14 -7.09 -21.42 -21.35
N ALA A 15 -5.86 -21.72 -21.75
CA ALA A 15 -4.75 -21.14 -21.03
C ALA A 15 -4.95 -19.63 -21.21
N TRP A 16 -5.39 -18.94 -20.17
CA TRP A 16 -5.18 -17.50 -20.11
C TRP A 16 -3.71 -17.31 -20.43
N SER A 17 -3.42 -16.71 -21.59
CA SER A 17 -2.13 -16.08 -21.81
C SER A 17 -2.05 -14.97 -20.78
N LEU A 18 -1.65 -15.33 -19.56
CA LEU A 18 -1.24 -14.39 -18.54
C LEU A 18 -0.01 -13.73 -19.12
N SER A 19 -0.22 -12.66 -19.88
CA SER A 19 0.81 -11.65 -20.09
C SER A 19 1.45 -11.42 -18.73
N SER A 20 2.77 -11.60 -18.65
CA SER A 20 3.51 -11.39 -17.41
C SER A 20 3.03 -10.10 -16.77
N PRO A 21 2.72 -10.07 -15.46
CA PRO A 21 2.25 -8.87 -14.81
C PRO A 21 3.22 -7.74 -15.13
N VAL A 22 2.72 -6.71 -15.81
CA VAL A 22 3.51 -5.55 -16.19
C VAL A 22 3.84 -4.81 -14.91
N SER A 23 5.12 -4.63 -14.62
CA SER A 23 5.55 -3.85 -13.47
C SER A 23 5.01 -2.42 -13.59
N PRO A 24 4.62 -1.78 -12.48
CA PRO A 24 4.27 -0.37 -12.51
C PRO A 24 5.42 0.44 -13.11
N GLN A 25 5.08 1.44 -13.91
CA GLN A 25 6.06 2.29 -14.57
C GLN A 25 6.75 3.15 -13.50
N PRO A 26 8.10 3.21 -13.48
CA PRO A 26 8.81 4.15 -12.62
C PRO A 26 8.34 5.58 -12.85
N ARG A 27 8.04 6.32 -11.78
CA ARG A 27 7.75 7.76 -11.88
C ARG A 27 9.00 8.57 -12.21
N TYR A 28 10.16 8.10 -11.75
CA TYR A 28 11.45 8.76 -12.01
C TYR A 28 12.52 7.74 -12.41
N GLY A 29 13.26 8.06 -13.48
CA GLY A 29 14.36 7.22 -13.96
C GLY A 29 13.89 5.86 -14.47
N SER A 30 14.67 4.81 -14.19
CA SER A 30 14.43 3.44 -14.67
C SER A 30 14.21 2.42 -13.55
N ILE A 31 14.16 2.85 -12.29
CA ILE A 31 14.06 1.98 -11.11
C ILE A 31 12.67 2.11 -10.51
N VAL A 32 12.00 0.98 -10.28
CA VAL A 32 10.74 0.94 -9.53
C VAL A 32 11.02 1.00 -8.04
N THR A 33 10.39 1.93 -7.33
CA THR A 33 10.49 2.09 -5.87
C THR A 33 9.28 1.51 -5.16
N VAL A 34 9.52 0.69 -4.14
CA VAL A 34 8.46 0.00 -3.39
C VAL A 34 8.62 0.25 -1.89
N LEU A 35 7.55 0.72 -1.25
CA LEU A 35 7.41 0.81 0.19
C LEU A 35 6.47 -0.29 0.68
N SER A 36 6.94 -1.12 1.63
CA SER A 36 6.13 -2.15 2.29
C SER A 36 6.07 -1.90 3.78
N ILE A 37 4.87 -1.95 4.35
CA ILE A 37 4.61 -1.65 5.76
C ILE A 37 3.93 -2.85 6.44
N ASP A 38 4.61 -3.42 7.41
CA ASP A 38 4.10 -4.58 8.16
C ASP A 38 2.92 -4.22 9.08
N GLY A 39 2.13 -5.23 9.43
CA GLY A 39 1.09 -5.13 10.44
C GLY A 39 1.65 -5.11 11.86
N GLY A 40 0.84 -4.67 12.83
CA GLY A 40 1.30 -4.64 14.23
C GLY A 40 0.29 -4.17 15.28
N GLY A 41 -0.99 -4.02 14.92
CA GLY A 41 -1.99 -3.43 15.81
C GLY A 41 -1.59 -2.00 16.20
N VAL A 42 -1.63 -1.71 17.50
CA VAL A 42 -1.18 -0.42 18.08
C VAL A 42 0.28 -0.07 17.74
N ARG A 43 1.13 -1.06 17.42
CA ARG A 43 2.55 -0.82 17.07
C ARG A 43 2.75 -0.14 15.71
N GLY A 44 1.68 0.20 14.99
CA GLY A 44 1.74 1.03 13.78
C GLY A 44 2.44 2.38 13.97
N ILE A 45 2.52 2.86 15.21
CA ILE A 45 3.29 4.06 15.57
C ILE A 45 4.80 3.91 15.29
N ILE A 46 5.35 2.68 15.29
CA ILE A 46 6.76 2.43 15.02
C ILE A 46 7.09 2.76 13.55
N PRO A 47 6.49 2.10 12.54
CA PRO A 47 6.71 2.49 11.15
C PRO A 47 6.19 3.90 10.86
N GLY A 48 5.11 4.37 11.51
CA GLY A 48 4.63 5.75 11.38
C GLY A 48 5.70 6.79 11.75
N THR A 49 6.45 6.56 12.82
CA THR A 49 7.55 7.44 13.25
C THR A 49 8.71 7.43 12.25
N ILE A 50 9.07 6.26 11.72
CA ILE A 50 10.11 6.14 10.70
C ILE A 50 9.70 6.89 9.43
N LEU A 51 8.45 6.73 9.00
CA LEU A 51 7.91 7.40 7.80
C LEU A 51 7.82 8.92 7.99
N ALA A 52 7.45 9.39 9.18
CA ALA A 52 7.44 10.81 9.50
C ALA A 52 8.83 11.43 9.34
N PHE A 53 9.86 10.77 9.87
CA PHE A 53 11.25 11.21 9.71
C PHE A 53 11.72 11.14 8.25
N LEU A 54 11.38 10.06 7.54
CA LEU A 54 11.72 9.94 6.12
C LEU A 54 11.10 11.07 5.29
N GLU A 55 9.82 11.35 5.48
CA GLU A 55 9.12 12.41 4.74
C GLU A 55 9.69 13.80 5.08
N GLU A 56 10.05 14.04 6.34
CA GLU A 56 10.76 15.26 6.75
C GLU A 56 12.09 15.43 6.00
N LYS A 57 12.89 14.36 5.88
CA LYS A 57 14.15 14.41 5.13
C LYS A 57 13.96 14.63 3.63
N LEU A 58 12.90 14.08 3.05
CA LEU A 58 12.56 14.35 1.65
C LEU A 58 12.13 15.82 1.48
N GLN A 59 11.38 16.36 2.43
CA GLN A 59 10.96 17.77 2.43
C GLN A 59 12.14 18.75 2.57
N GLU A 60 13.15 18.41 3.36
CA GLU A 60 14.39 19.18 3.46
C GLU A 60 15.14 19.26 2.12
N LEU A 61 15.05 18.21 1.29
CA LEU A 61 15.75 18.13 0.01
C LEU A 61 14.98 18.77 -1.13
N ASP A 62 13.69 18.47 -1.25
CA ASP A 62 12.90 18.74 -2.46
C ASP A 62 11.69 19.67 -2.22
N GLY A 63 11.50 20.12 -0.96
CA GLY A 63 10.53 21.15 -0.59
C GLY A 63 9.37 20.66 0.31
N PRO A 64 8.67 21.57 1.00
CA PRO A 64 7.73 21.24 2.07
C PRO A 64 6.47 20.47 1.63
N ASP A 65 6.15 20.51 0.34
CA ASP A 65 4.92 19.91 -0.21
C ASP A 65 5.11 18.46 -0.66
N VAL A 66 6.33 17.95 -0.66
CA VAL A 66 6.60 16.55 -1.03
C VAL A 66 6.08 15.59 0.03
N ARG A 67 5.62 14.43 -0.43
CA ARG A 67 5.01 13.37 0.36
C ARG A 67 5.62 12.02 0.01
N ILE A 68 5.46 11.04 0.90
CA ILE A 68 5.87 9.64 0.64
C ILE A 68 5.37 9.15 -0.74
N ALA A 69 4.12 9.45 -1.09
CA ALA A 69 3.51 9.02 -2.34
C ALA A 69 4.13 9.63 -3.61
N ASP A 70 5.02 10.62 -3.50
CA ASP A 70 5.73 11.20 -4.65
C ASP A 70 6.95 10.38 -5.07
N TYR A 71 7.56 9.66 -4.11
CA TYR A 71 8.81 8.92 -4.30
C TYR A 71 8.61 7.42 -4.51
N PHE A 72 7.48 6.87 -4.07
CA PHE A 72 7.19 5.44 -4.16
C PHE A 72 6.16 5.15 -5.24
N ASP A 73 6.56 4.33 -6.22
CA ASP A 73 5.67 3.84 -7.28
C ASP A 73 4.61 2.88 -6.74
N VAL A 74 5.00 2.10 -5.71
CA VAL A 74 4.12 1.17 -5.01
C VAL A 74 4.23 1.39 -3.52
N VAL A 75 3.08 1.54 -2.86
CA VAL A 75 2.96 1.52 -1.40
C VAL A 75 2.02 0.39 -1.03
N ALA A 76 2.51 -0.55 -0.23
CA ALA A 76 1.76 -1.70 0.22
C ALA A 76 1.84 -1.83 1.74
N GLY A 77 0.80 -2.39 2.35
CA GLY A 77 0.84 -2.74 3.75
C GLY A 77 -0.25 -3.70 4.16
N THR A 78 0.00 -4.42 5.25
CA THR A 78 -0.94 -5.43 5.79
C THR A 78 -1.48 -4.99 7.14
N SER A 79 -2.77 -5.19 7.39
CA SER A 79 -3.43 -4.80 8.66
C SER A 79 -3.21 -3.30 8.95
N THR A 80 -2.70 -2.95 10.13
CA THR A 80 -2.24 -1.59 10.48
C THR A 80 -1.39 -0.95 9.38
N GLY A 81 -0.46 -1.69 8.77
CA GLY A 81 0.35 -1.16 7.67
C GLY A 81 -0.47 -0.82 6.43
N GLY A 82 -1.57 -1.54 6.19
CA GLY A 82 -2.52 -1.23 5.11
C GLY A 82 -3.34 0.03 5.39
N LEU A 83 -3.72 0.26 6.64
CA LEU A 83 -4.33 1.53 7.06
C LEU A 83 -3.36 2.70 6.84
N VAL A 84 -2.09 2.54 7.24
CA VAL A 84 -1.05 3.56 7.01
C VAL A 84 -0.84 3.80 5.51
N ALA A 85 -0.73 2.74 4.70
CA ALA A 85 -0.60 2.85 3.25
C ALA A 85 -1.78 3.64 2.64
N ALA A 86 -3.01 3.38 3.08
CA ALA A 86 -4.19 4.10 2.64
C ALA A 86 -4.16 5.58 3.05
N MET A 87 -3.80 5.90 4.30
CA MET A 87 -3.67 7.29 4.76
C MET A 87 -2.69 8.11 3.91
N LEU A 88 -1.56 7.50 3.53
CA LEU A 88 -0.48 8.17 2.79
C LEU A 88 -0.71 8.23 1.27
N THR A 89 -1.74 7.56 0.74
CA THR A 89 -1.96 7.47 -0.72
C THR A 89 -3.36 7.84 -1.17
N ALA A 90 -4.36 7.82 -0.28
CA ALA A 90 -5.70 8.23 -0.61
C ALA A 90 -5.72 9.74 -0.97
N PRO A 91 -6.26 10.11 -2.14
CA PRO A 91 -6.21 11.48 -2.62
C PRO A 91 -7.26 12.37 -1.93
N ASN A 92 -6.88 13.62 -1.68
CA ASN A 92 -7.77 14.71 -1.35
C ASN A 92 -8.39 15.33 -2.62
N THR A 93 -9.14 16.43 -2.48
CA THR A 93 -9.79 17.12 -3.62
C THR A 93 -8.81 17.70 -4.64
N GLU A 94 -7.54 17.87 -4.26
CA GLU A 94 -6.46 18.39 -5.12
C GLU A 94 -5.60 17.26 -5.72
N GLY A 95 -5.97 15.98 -5.48
CA GLY A 95 -5.20 14.83 -5.95
C GLY A 95 -3.89 14.59 -5.18
N ARG A 96 -3.72 15.21 -4.01
CA ARG A 96 -2.58 15.00 -3.10
C ARG A 96 -2.95 14.05 -1.97
N PRO A 97 -2.00 13.36 -1.31
CA PRO A 97 -2.30 12.53 -0.14
C PRO A 97 -3.10 13.29 0.93
N LEU A 98 -4.13 12.63 1.47
CA LEU A 98 -4.97 13.17 2.55
C LEU A 98 -4.18 13.45 3.83
N PHE A 99 -3.16 12.64 4.11
CA PHE A 99 -2.33 12.74 5.32
C PHE A 99 -0.86 12.92 4.95
N ALA A 100 -0.15 13.74 5.73
CA ALA A 100 1.30 13.69 5.79
C ALA A 100 1.75 12.53 6.69
N ALA A 101 2.98 12.07 6.55
CA ALA A 101 3.49 10.94 7.31
C ALA A 101 3.46 11.18 8.83
N LYS A 102 3.71 12.41 9.28
CA LYS A 102 3.59 12.81 10.69
C LYS A 102 2.18 12.65 11.27
N ASP A 103 1.15 12.74 10.43
CA ASP A 103 -0.25 12.67 10.87
C ASP A 103 -0.65 11.24 11.24
N VAL A 104 0.09 10.23 10.78
CA VAL A 104 -0.11 8.83 11.16
C VAL A 104 0.06 8.62 12.66
N ASN A 105 1.09 9.24 13.25
CA ASN A 105 1.33 9.14 14.69
C ASN A 105 0.22 9.81 15.48
N LYS A 106 -0.23 10.99 15.02
CA LYS A 106 -1.37 11.71 15.62
C LYS A 106 -2.64 10.85 15.58
N PHE A 107 -2.94 10.25 14.43
CA PHE A 107 -4.09 9.35 14.26
C PHE A 107 -4.06 8.20 15.27
N TYR A 108 -2.92 7.50 15.42
CA TYR A 108 -2.85 6.41 16.38
C TYR A 108 -2.99 6.90 17.83
N LEU A 109 -2.36 8.01 18.21
CA LEU A 109 -2.49 8.55 19.56
C LEU A 109 -3.94 8.93 19.90
N GLU A 110 -4.67 9.51 18.95
CA GLU A 110 -6.05 9.96 19.15
C GLU A 110 -7.07 8.82 19.08
N HIS A 111 -6.91 7.88 18.14
CA HIS A 111 -7.92 6.88 17.85
C HIS A 111 -7.64 5.50 18.46
N CYS A 112 -6.41 5.18 18.91
CA CYS A 112 -6.11 3.88 19.49
C CYS A 112 -7.04 3.48 20.65
N PRO A 113 -7.40 4.36 21.61
CA PRO A 113 -8.32 3.97 22.68
C PRO A 113 -9.70 3.54 22.20
N ASN A 114 -10.14 4.01 21.03
CA ASN A 114 -11.43 3.65 20.44
C ASN A 114 -11.34 2.42 19.52
N ILE A 115 -10.21 2.26 18.82
CA ILE A 115 -9.95 1.12 17.93
C ILE A 115 -9.60 -0.14 18.75
N PHE A 116 -8.84 0.04 19.83
CA PHE A 116 -8.39 -1.00 20.75
C PHE A 116 -8.88 -0.66 22.17
N PRO A 117 -10.21 -0.66 22.42
CA PRO A 117 -10.74 -0.33 23.73
C PRO A 117 -10.23 -1.33 24.77
N ALA A 118 -9.84 -0.80 25.92
CA ALA A 118 -9.51 -1.59 27.09
C ALA A 118 -10.80 -2.19 27.64
N VAL A 119 -11.16 -3.39 27.17
CA VAL A 119 -12.30 -4.16 27.68
C VAL A 119 -11.87 -4.90 28.95
N TRP A 120 -11.85 -4.17 30.07
CA TRP A 120 -11.70 -4.76 31.41
C TRP A 120 -12.94 -4.44 32.23
#